data_AF-A0A958JU19-F1
#
_entry.id   AF-A0A958JU19-F1
#
_cell.length_a   1.000
_cell.length_b   1.000
_cell.length_c   1.000
_cell.angle_alpha   90.00
_cell.angle_beta   90.00
_cell.angle_gamma   90.00
#
_symmetry.space_group_name_H-M   'P 1'
#
loop_
_entity.id
_entity.type
_entity.pdbx_description
1 polymer ?
#
loop_
_entity_poly.entity_id
_entity_poly.type
_entity_poly.pdbx_seq_one_letter_code
_entity_poly.pdbx_strand_id
1 'polypeptide(L)'
;MESPDIQGKLIAKKFSFVNRGFLLAWRNIWRNGRRTLITTGAVAFACLVLSFMIAFQQSTYKTAIEASTSIFDGHLQVQRSGYHEDPQSYLALEGIDRLQDQLRGIPEITDQSVRLNGFALLSSEDRTYGVQVIGVEPDHEPNLSTIPGTVRTGRYLLPSDTFQVVIGNSLAQNLHVQIGDEL
;
A
#
# COMPACT_ATOMS: atom_id res chain seq x y z
N MET A 1 -48.02 3.86 -51.57
CA MET A 1 -48.09 5.22 -50.99
C MET A 1 -48.69 5.07 -49.58
N GLU A 2 -47.90 4.51 -48.66
CA GLU A 2 -48.32 4.25 -47.27
C GLU A 2 -47.90 5.44 -46.42
N SER A 3 -48.87 6.04 -45.73
CA SER A 3 -48.75 7.38 -45.14
C SER A 3 -47.88 7.38 -43.87
N PRO A 4 -46.87 8.27 -43.76
CA PRO A 4 -45.97 8.39 -42.59
C PRO A 4 -46.65 8.81 -41.27
N ASP A 5 -47.94 9.13 -41.28
CA ASP A 5 -48.71 9.61 -40.11
C ASP A 5 -49.08 8.50 -39.09
N ILE A 6 -49.10 7.22 -39.51
CA ILE A 6 -49.50 6.10 -38.63
C ILE A 6 -48.37 5.70 -37.66
N GLN A 7 -47.11 5.73 -38.11
CA GLN A 7 -45.93 5.40 -37.29
C GLN A 7 -45.73 6.42 -36.15
N GLY A 8 -45.91 7.71 -36.42
CA GLY A 8 -45.78 8.78 -35.40
C GLY A 8 -46.82 8.66 -34.27
N LYS A 9 -48.07 8.32 -34.62
CA LYS A 9 -49.15 8.09 -33.64
C LYS A 9 -48.90 6.87 -32.75
N LEU A 10 -48.28 5.82 -33.28
CA LEU A 10 -47.94 4.61 -32.52
C LEU A 10 -46.83 4.88 -31.49
N ILE A 11 -45.79 5.63 -31.89
CA ILE A 11 -44.68 6.03 -31.01
C ILE A 11 -45.18 6.94 -29.89
N ALA A 12 -46.00 7.95 -30.21
CA ALA A 12 -46.59 8.85 -29.22
C ALA A 12 -47.48 8.11 -28.21
N LYS A 13 -48.27 7.13 -28.68
CA LYS A 13 -49.11 6.30 -27.81
C LYS A 13 -48.26 5.44 -26.87
N LYS A 14 -47.17 4.83 -27.38
CA LYS A 14 -46.21 4.03 -26.61
C LYS A 14 -45.52 4.89 -25.53
N PHE A 15 -45.12 6.11 -25.87
CA PHE A 15 -44.53 7.06 -24.92
C PHE A 15 -45.51 7.46 -23.81
N SER A 16 -46.77 7.74 -24.17
CA SER A 16 -47.81 8.08 -23.18
C SER A 16 -48.15 6.90 -22.25
N PHE A 17 -48.10 5.67 -22.76
CA PHE A 17 -48.36 4.47 -21.98
C PHE A 17 -47.23 4.18 -20.98
N VAL A 18 -45.98 4.33 -21.41
CA VAL A 18 -44.79 4.24 -20.54
C VAL A 18 -44.85 5.30 -19.44
N ASN A 19 -45.19 6.55 -19.79
CA ASN A 19 -45.26 7.65 -18.83
C ASN A 19 -46.38 7.44 -17.78
N ARG A 20 -47.55 6.93 -18.21
CA ARG A 20 -48.63 6.54 -17.29
C ARG A 20 -48.25 5.35 -16.42
N GLY A 21 -47.56 4.35 -16.98
CA GLY A 21 -47.04 3.21 -16.22
C GLY A 21 -46.06 3.65 -15.12
N PHE A 22 -45.17 4.60 -15.42
CA PHE A 22 -44.25 5.20 -14.45
C PHE A 22 -44.98 5.96 -13.33
N LEU A 23 -45.97 6.79 -13.68
CA LEU A 23 -46.79 7.51 -12.70
C LEU A 23 -47.59 6.56 -11.78
N LEU A 24 -48.12 5.48 -12.33
CA LEU A 24 -48.82 4.44 -11.56
C LEU A 24 -47.88 3.66 -10.64
N ALA A 25 -46.68 3.31 -11.12
CA ALA A 25 -45.65 2.65 -10.33
C ALA A 25 -45.13 3.55 -9.17
N TRP A 26 -44.87 4.83 -9.45
CA TRP A 26 -44.45 5.82 -8.46
C TRP A 26 -45.49 6.00 -7.34
N ARG A 27 -46.76 6.09 -7.73
CA ARG A 27 -47.87 6.20 -6.77
C ARG A 27 -48.07 4.90 -5.97
N ASN A 28 -47.73 3.75 -6.53
CA ASN A 28 -47.77 2.45 -5.84
C ASN A 28 -46.66 2.35 -4.78
N ILE A 29 -45.43 2.78 -5.12
CA ILE A 29 -44.29 2.86 -4.20
C ILE A 29 -44.61 3.75 -3.00
N TRP A 30 -45.18 4.93 -3.24
CA TRP A 30 -45.57 5.86 -2.16
C TRP A 30 -46.71 5.34 -1.28
N ARG A 31 -47.56 4.43 -1.78
CA ARG A 31 -48.72 3.91 -1.03
C ARG A 31 -48.37 2.75 -0.09
N ASN A 32 -47.29 2.01 -0.34
CA ASN A 32 -46.80 0.89 0.49
C ASN A 32 -45.35 1.13 0.99
N GLY A 33 -45.08 2.32 1.50
CA GLY A 33 -43.72 2.81 1.81
C GLY A 33 -42.86 1.90 2.69
N ARG A 34 -43.42 1.23 3.71
CA ARG A 34 -42.64 0.34 4.60
C ARG A 34 -42.02 -0.85 3.86
N ARG A 35 -42.78 -1.50 2.97
CA ARG A 35 -42.31 -2.69 2.26
C ARG A 35 -41.31 -2.33 1.17
N THR A 36 -41.55 -1.22 0.45
CA THR A 36 -40.64 -0.74 -0.59
C THR A 36 -39.33 -0.20 -0.02
N LEU A 37 -39.36 0.48 1.14
CA LEU A 37 -38.15 0.96 1.80
C LEU A 37 -37.22 -0.19 2.22
N ILE A 38 -37.76 -1.30 2.73
CA ILE A 38 -36.95 -2.45 3.14
C ILE A 38 -36.25 -3.08 1.92
N THR A 39 -36.96 -3.31 0.81
CA THR A 39 -36.37 -3.96 -0.36
C THR A 39 -35.40 -3.04 -1.10
N THR A 40 -35.78 -1.77 -1.32
CA THR A 40 -34.89 -0.79 -1.96
C THR A 40 -33.69 -0.48 -1.07
N GLY A 41 -33.87 -0.40 0.25
CA GLY A 41 -32.79 -0.24 1.21
C GLY A 41 -31.82 -1.41 1.20
N ALA A 42 -32.32 -2.66 1.13
CA ALA A 42 -31.47 -3.84 1.01
C ALA A 42 -30.62 -3.84 -0.28
N VAL A 43 -31.23 -3.49 -1.42
CA VAL A 43 -30.51 -3.38 -2.69
C VAL A 43 -29.49 -2.24 -2.65
N ALA A 44 -29.88 -1.06 -2.13
CA ALA A 44 -28.98 0.09 -2.01
C ALA A 44 -27.79 -0.23 -1.09
N PHE A 45 -28.03 -0.89 0.04
CA PHE A 45 -26.99 -1.31 0.97
C PHE A 45 -26.05 -2.34 0.31
N ALA A 46 -26.59 -3.33 -0.39
CA ALA A 46 -25.78 -4.30 -1.13
C ALA A 46 -24.89 -3.61 -2.18
N CYS A 47 -25.46 -2.68 -2.97
CA CYS A 47 -24.70 -1.91 -3.95
C CYS A 47 -23.61 -1.03 -3.30
N LEU A 48 -23.90 -0.43 -2.14
CA LEU A 48 -22.93 0.37 -1.38
C LEU A 48 -21.76 -0.51 -0.92
N VAL A 49 -22.05 -1.64 -0.27
CA VAL A 49 -21.02 -2.58 0.20
C VAL A 49 -20.17 -3.11 -0.95
N LEU A 50 -20.80 -3.50 -2.07
CA LEU A 50 -20.11 -3.96 -3.28
C LEU A 50 -19.18 -2.88 -3.85
N SER A 51 -19.69 -1.65 -4.00
CA SER A 51 -18.91 -0.54 -4.55
C SER A 51 -17.74 -0.18 -3.62
N PHE A 52 -17.98 -0.17 -2.31
CA PHE A 52 -16.94 0.04 -1.31
C PHE A 52 -15.88 -1.05 -1.37
N MET A 53 -16.26 -2.32 -1.48
CA MET A 53 -15.31 -3.43 -1.51
C MET A 53 -14.45 -3.43 -2.78
N ILE A 54 -15.00 -3.01 -3.91
CA ILE A 54 -14.23 -2.84 -5.16
C ILE A 54 -13.25 -1.66 -5.02
N ALA A 55 -13.70 -0.51 -4.51
CA ALA A 55 -12.86 0.65 -4.30
C ALA A 55 -11.73 0.37 -3.30
N PHE A 56 -12.05 -0.33 -2.21
CA PHE A 56 -11.08 -0.76 -1.20
C PHE A 56 -10.01 -1.69 -1.80
N GLN A 57 -10.42 -2.71 -2.57
CA GLN A 57 -9.48 -3.58 -3.27
C GLN A 57 -8.55 -2.80 -4.20
N GLN A 58 -9.09 -1.91 -5.03
CA GLN A 58 -8.27 -1.10 -5.95
C GLN A 58 -7.30 -0.16 -5.20
N SER A 59 -7.74 0.44 -4.09
CA SER A 59 -6.88 1.27 -3.25
C SER A 59 -5.72 0.45 -2.70
N THR A 60 -6.01 -0.74 -2.14
CA THR A 60 -4.97 -1.63 -1.61
C THR A 60 -3.96 -2.04 -2.69
N TYR A 61 -4.42 -2.37 -3.91
CA TYR A 61 -3.50 -2.69 -5.01
C TYR A 61 -2.60 -1.52 -5.40
N LYS A 62 -3.16 -0.30 -5.52
CA LYS A 62 -2.36 0.89 -5.86
C LYS A 62 -1.33 1.20 -4.78
N THR A 63 -1.75 1.18 -3.52
CA THR A 63 -0.85 1.40 -2.38
C THR A 63 0.22 0.32 -2.29
N ALA A 64 -0.12 -0.95 -2.56
CA ALA A 64 0.86 -2.02 -2.61
C ALA A 64 1.90 -1.82 -3.72
N ILE A 65 1.47 -1.40 -4.92
CA ILE A 65 2.38 -1.11 -6.05
C ILE A 65 3.30 0.07 -5.70
N GLU A 66 2.73 1.18 -5.22
CA GLU A 66 3.48 2.36 -4.82
C GLU A 66 4.47 2.03 -3.69
N ALA A 67 4.07 1.25 -2.69
CA ALA A 67 4.94 0.81 -1.60
C ALA A 67 6.05 -0.13 -2.08
N SER A 68 5.74 -1.07 -2.99
CA SER A 68 6.73 -2.00 -3.54
C SER A 68 7.79 -1.29 -4.39
N THR A 69 7.42 -0.26 -5.15
CA THR A 69 8.37 0.46 -6.01
C THR A 69 9.12 1.56 -5.27
N SER A 70 8.50 2.27 -4.32
CA SER A 70 9.13 3.46 -3.68
C SER A 70 9.99 3.17 -2.44
N ILE A 71 9.78 2.05 -1.76
CA ILE A 71 10.50 1.73 -0.52
C ILE A 71 11.86 1.08 -0.85
N PHE A 72 11.95 0.38 -1.97
CA PHE A 72 13.11 -0.39 -2.41
C PHE A 72 13.46 -0.07 -3.87
N ASP A 73 14.02 1.11 -4.15
CA ASP A 73 14.53 1.48 -5.49
C ASP A 73 15.79 0.68 -5.91
N GLY A 74 16.08 -0.43 -5.23
CA GLY A 74 17.08 -1.41 -5.67
C GLY A 74 16.53 -2.27 -6.80
N HIS A 75 16.73 -1.83 -8.06
CA HIS A 75 16.34 -2.58 -9.25
C HIS A 75 16.94 -3.99 -9.34
N LEU A 76 18.05 -4.23 -8.63
CA LEU A 76 18.74 -5.50 -8.59
C LEU A 76 19.18 -5.80 -7.15
N GLN A 77 18.77 -6.95 -6.63
CA GLN A 77 19.24 -7.47 -5.34
C GLN A 77 20.14 -8.68 -5.57
N VAL A 78 21.39 -8.59 -5.12
CA VAL A 78 22.29 -9.74 -5.10
C VAL A 78 22.21 -10.39 -3.73
N GLN A 79 21.77 -11.64 -3.70
CA GLN A 79 21.68 -12.45 -2.48
C GLN A 79 22.25 -13.85 -2.72
N ARG A 80 22.74 -14.49 -1.67
CA ARG A 80 23.22 -15.87 -1.75
C ARG A 80 22.05 -16.81 -2.03
N SER A 81 22.25 -17.81 -2.90
CA SER A 81 21.26 -18.85 -3.16
C SER A 81 20.85 -19.53 -1.84
N GLY A 82 19.55 -19.58 -1.55
CA GLY A 82 18.99 -20.12 -0.30
C GLY A 82 18.69 -19.08 0.79
N TYR A 83 19.20 -17.83 0.68
CA TYR A 83 18.90 -16.77 1.65
C TYR A 83 17.41 -16.37 1.69
N HIS A 84 16.71 -16.52 0.56
CA HIS A 84 15.28 -16.24 0.48
C HIS A 84 14.42 -17.27 1.23
N GLU A 85 14.89 -18.51 1.37
CA GLU A 85 14.16 -19.61 1.98
C GLU A 85 14.41 -19.71 3.48
N ASP A 86 15.61 -19.37 3.94
CA ASP A 86 15.96 -19.31 5.36
C ASP A 86 16.93 -18.13 5.61
N PRO A 87 16.44 -16.95 6.04
CA PRO A 87 17.28 -15.78 6.29
C PRO A 87 18.06 -15.97 7.60
N GLN A 88 19.04 -16.88 7.60
CA GLN A 88 19.97 -17.06 8.71
C GLN A 88 21.17 -16.12 8.57
N SER A 89 21.63 -15.58 9.70
CA SER A 89 22.80 -14.68 9.76
C SER A 89 24.10 -15.30 9.21
N TYR A 90 24.17 -16.64 9.07
CA TYR A 90 25.32 -17.37 8.52
C TYR A 90 25.36 -17.41 6.97
N LEU A 91 24.33 -16.90 6.30
CA LEU A 91 24.25 -16.82 4.84
C LEU A 91 24.66 -15.43 4.29
N ALA A 92 25.42 -14.65 5.08
CA ALA A 92 26.04 -13.44 4.58
C ALA A 92 26.88 -13.74 3.33
N LEU A 93 26.82 -12.85 2.34
CA LEU A 93 27.72 -12.94 1.19
C LEU A 93 29.15 -12.76 1.69
N GLU A 94 30.01 -13.74 1.43
CA GLU A 94 31.45 -13.60 1.64
C GLU A 94 32.05 -12.79 0.47
N GLY A 95 32.95 -11.84 0.77
CA GLY A 95 33.64 -11.06 -0.27
C GLY A 95 32.85 -9.89 -0.86
N ILE A 96 31.93 -9.30 -0.09
CA ILE A 96 31.13 -8.13 -0.47
C ILE A 96 32.00 -6.99 -1.00
N ASP A 97 33.15 -6.71 -0.38
CA ASP A 97 34.05 -5.62 -0.79
C ASP A 97 34.53 -5.79 -2.23
N ARG A 98 34.94 -7.02 -2.60
CA ARG A 98 35.40 -7.33 -3.97
C ARG A 98 34.27 -7.23 -4.98
N LEU A 99 33.06 -7.64 -4.60
CA LEU A 99 31.89 -7.55 -5.46
C LEU A 99 31.48 -6.08 -5.66
N GLN A 100 31.51 -5.27 -4.59
CA GLN A 100 31.28 -3.84 -4.65
C GLN A 100 32.28 -3.13 -5.55
N ASP A 101 33.56 -3.50 -5.50
CA ASP A 101 34.59 -2.92 -6.38
C ASP A 101 34.36 -3.28 -7.86
N GLN A 102 33.95 -4.52 -8.13
CA GLN A 102 33.61 -4.96 -9.49
C GLN A 102 32.37 -4.23 -10.04
N LEU A 103 31.35 -4.03 -9.20
CA LEU A 103 30.11 -3.34 -9.58
C LEU A 103 30.33 -1.83 -9.77
N ARG A 104 31.18 -1.18 -8.96
CA ARG A 104 31.60 0.22 -9.17
C ARG A 104 32.28 0.46 -10.53
N GLY A 105 32.86 -0.58 -11.12
CA GLY A 105 33.49 -0.51 -12.45
C GLY A 105 32.51 -0.47 -13.62
N ILE A 106 31.21 -0.67 -13.39
CA ILE A 106 30.19 -0.74 -14.45
C ILE A 106 29.47 0.63 -14.55
N PRO A 107 29.65 1.39 -15.64
CA PRO A 107 29.11 2.75 -15.75
C PRO A 107 27.57 2.82 -15.81
N GLU A 108 26.89 1.71 -16.09
CA GLU A 108 25.43 1.60 -16.08
C GLU A 108 24.83 1.48 -14.66
N ILE A 109 25.66 1.28 -13.62
CA ILE A 109 25.19 1.18 -12.23
C ILE A 109 25.25 2.57 -11.58
N THR A 110 24.08 3.15 -11.29
CA THR A 110 23.96 4.48 -10.69
C THR A 110 24.43 4.52 -9.23
N ASP A 111 24.01 3.55 -8.41
CA ASP A 111 24.34 3.48 -6.98
C ASP A 111 24.28 2.04 -6.46
N GLN A 112 25.03 1.76 -5.39
CA GLN A 112 25.05 0.47 -4.69
C GLN A 112 25.07 0.70 -3.18
N SER A 113 24.38 -0.15 -2.41
CA SER A 113 24.42 -0.13 -0.95
C SER A 113 24.38 -1.56 -0.43
N VAL A 114 25.12 -1.81 0.65
CA VAL A 114 25.10 -3.09 1.35
C VAL A 114 24.09 -3.01 2.48
N ARG A 115 23.23 -4.02 2.54
CA ARG A 115 22.24 -4.16 3.61
C ARG A 115 22.40 -5.49 4.33
N LEU A 116 22.31 -5.44 5.65
CA LEU A 116 22.29 -6.61 6.51
C LEU A 116 20.90 -6.70 7.15
N ASN A 117 20.16 -7.78 6.89
CA ASN A 117 18.89 -8.01 7.57
C ASN A 117 19.08 -9.06 8.67
N GLY A 118 18.55 -8.77 9.85
CA GLY A 118 18.53 -9.69 10.99
C GLY A 118 17.26 -9.52 11.82
N PHE A 119 17.01 -10.48 12.71
CA PHE A 119 15.96 -10.37 13.72
C PHE A 119 16.61 -10.17 15.08
N ALA A 120 16.10 -9.23 15.86
CA ALA A 120 16.55 -8.94 17.21
C ALA A 120 15.36 -8.72 18.14
N LEU A 121 15.61 -8.79 19.45
CA LEU A 121 14.66 -8.36 20.47
C LEU A 121 15.11 -6.98 20.96
N LEU A 122 14.28 -5.97 20.72
CA LEU A 122 14.46 -4.64 21.31
C LEU A 122 13.75 -4.62 22.65
N SER A 123 14.45 -4.20 23.71
CA SER A 123 13.88 -4.10 25.04
C SER A 123 14.02 -2.68 25.56
N SER A 124 12.89 -2.04 25.80
CA SER A 124 12.81 -0.83 26.61
C SER A 124 12.68 -1.22 28.10
N GLU A 125 12.72 -0.22 28.99
CA GLU A 125 12.55 -0.36 30.44
C GLU A 125 11.29 -1.17 30.81
N ASP A 126 10.20 -0.98 30.06
CA ASP A 126 8.91 -1.58 30.36
C ASP A 126 8.47 -2.72 29.42
N ARG A 127 9.07 -2.84 28.22
CA ARG A 127 8.54 -3.69 27.14
C ARG A 127 9.60 -4.24 26.21
N THR A 128 9.42 -5.50 25.80
CA THR A 128 10.26 -6.17 24.80
C THR A 128 9.45 -6.51 23.56
N TYR A 129 9.99 -6.22 22.38
CA TYR A 129 9.39 -6.57 21.09
C TYR A 129 10.41 -7.23 20.16
N GLY A 130 9.96 -8.27 19.45
CA GLY A 130 10.70 -8.83 18.32
C GLY A 130 10.64 -7.89 17.13
N VAL A 131 11.80 -7.54 16.61
CA VAL A 131 11.94 -6.60 15.49
C VAL A 131 12.87 -7.16 14.42
N GLN A 132 12.65 -6.70 13.19
CA GLN A 132 13.62 -6.84 12.14
C GLN A 132 14.56 -5.64 12.18
N VAL A 133 15.86 -5.91 12.24
CA VAL A 133 16.91 -4.91 12.20
C VAL A 133 17.55 -4.94 10.82
N ILE A 134 17.70 -3.76 10.23
CA ILE A 134 18.32 -3.59 8.92
C ILE A 134 19.54 -2.69 9.11
N GLY A 135 20.73 -3.26 8.96
CA GLY A 135 21.97 -2.51 8.81
C GLY A 135 22.04 -1.93 7.40
N VAL A 136 22.30 -0.64 7.29
CA VAL A 136 22.38 0.11 6.02
C VAL A 136 23.65 0.95 5.99
N GLU A 137 24.12 1.27 4.79
CA GLU A 137 25.21 2.22 4.58
C GLU A 137 24.64 3.65 4.42
N PRO A 138 24.82 4.56 5.41
CA PRO A 138 24.09 5.82 5.45
C PRO A 138 24.37 6.77 4.28
N ASP A 139 25.55 6.69 3.66
CA ASP A 139 25.95 7.55 2.54
C ASP A 139 25.24 7.18 1.22
N HIS A 140 24.94 5.89 1.03
CA HIS A 140 24.36 5.38 -0.22
C HIS A 140 22.83 5.20 -0.13
N GLU A 141 22.28 5.11 1.09
CA GLU A 141 20.85 4.88 1.31
C GLU A 141 19.91 5.99 0.78
N PRO A 142 20.23 7.30 0.84
CA PRO A 142 19.37 8.36 0.31
C PRO A 142 19.13 8.29 -1.20
N ASN A 143 20.06 7.69 -1.95
CA ASN A 143 19.91 7.54 -3.40
C ASN A 143 19.16 6.26 -3.80
N LEU A 144 18.99 5.32 -2.86
CA LEU A 144 18.44 3.98 -3.08
C LEU A 144 17.13 3.71 -2.33
N SER A 145 16.73 4.59 -1.42
CA SER A 145 15.48 4.49 -0.68
C SER A 145 14.90 5.84 -0.32
N THR A 146 13.57 5.90 -0.26
CA THR A 146 12.82 7.07 0.24
C THR A 146 12.81 7.17 1.78
N ILE A 147 13.32 6.16 2.49
CA ILE A 147 13.31 6.08 3.96
C ILE A 147 13.97 7.30 4.63
N PRO A 148 15.17 7.77 4.21
CA PRO A 148 15.80 8.95 4.81
C PRO A 148 14.93 10.22 4.71
N GLY A 149 14.14 10.35 3.64
CA GLY A 149 13.23 11.48 3.43
C GLY A 149 11.93 11.42 4.24
N THR A 150 11.66 10.30 4.92
CA THR A 150 10.41 10.08 5.68
C THR A 150 10.58 10.32 7.19
N VAL A 151 11.80 10.65 7.65
CA VAL A 151 12.09 10.94 9.05
C VAL A 151 11.36 12.21 9.49
N ARG A 152 10.40 12.05 10.41
CA ARG A 152 9.59 13.17 10.94
C ARG A 152 10.21 13.85 12.16
N THR A 153 10.88 13.08 13.00
CA THR A 153 11.45 13.55 14.26
C THR A 153 12.84 12.96 14.44
N GLY A 154 13.80 13.79 14.87
CA GLY A 154 15.21 13.41 14.95
C GLY A 154 15.93 13.62 13.62
N ARG A 155 16.90 12.76 13.33
CA ARG A 155 17.69 12.79 12.10
C ARG A 155 17.94 11.37 11.60
N TYR A 156 18.24 11.24 10.32
CA TYR A 156 18.72 9.97 9.78
C TYR A 156 20.15 9.67 10.27
N LEU A 157 20.58 8.42 10.04
CA LEU A 157 21.93 7.95 10.38
C LEU A 157 22.98 8.72 9.58
N LEU A 158 24.11 9.03 10.23
CA LEU A 158 25.32 9.57 9.62
C LEU A 158 26.42 8.51 9.68
N PRO A 159 27.41 8.53 8.76
CA PRO A 159 28.51 7.56 8.76
C PRO A 159 29.36 7.56 10.04
N SER A 160 29.39 8.70 10.74
CA SER A 160 30.11 8.86 12.01
C SER A 160 29.35 8.31 13.21
N ASP A 161 28.09 7.93 13.05
CA ASP A 161 27.28 7.47 14.17
C ASP A 161 27.66 6.06 14.59
N THR A 162 27.78 5.88 15.90
CA THR A 162 27.99 4.56 16.49
C THR A 162 26.82 4.28 17.44
N PHE A 163 26.28 3.06 17.38
CA PHE A 163 25.16 2.61 18.22
C PHE A 163 23.89 3.48 18.15
N GLN A 164 23.58 4.02 16.97
CA GLN A 164 22.32 4.72 16.72
C GLN A 164 21.38 3.87 15.88
N VAL A 165 20.08 4.03 16.11
CA VAL A 165 19.03 3.32 15.39
C VAL A 165 17.93 4.31 15.00
N VAL A 166 17.36 4.10 13.82
CA VAL A 166 16.14 4.79 13.39
C VAL A 166 15.00 3.80 13.53
N ILE A 167 14.02 4.15 14.36
CA ILE A 167 12.83 3.31 14.62
C ILE A 167 11.58 3.93 14.00
N GLY A 168 10.67 3.07 13.52
CA GLY A 168 9.38 3.51 13.02
C GLY A 168 8.49 4.08 14.13
N ASN A 169 7.67 5.09 13.81
CA ASN A 169 6.82 5.77 14.78
C ASN A 169 5.90 4.79 15.56
N SER A 170 5.32 3.80 14.90
CA SER A 170 4.47 2.79 15.56
C SER A 170 5.25 1.92 16.54
N LEU A 171 6.50 1.58 16.23
CA LEU A 171 7.36 0.80 17.12
C LEU A 171 7.77 1.63 18.35
N ALA A 172 8.14 2.90 18.13
CA ALA A 172 8.45 3.84 19.22
C ALA A 172 7.26 4.01 20.18
N GLN A 173 6.05 4.16 19.64
CA GLN A 173 4.82 4.21 20.44
C GLN A 173 4.54 2.92 21.20
N ASN A 174 4.80 1.75 20.62
CA ASN A 174 4.58 0.47 21.30
C ASN A 174 5.60 0.23 22.43
N LEU A 175 6.86 0.62 22.22
CA LEU A 175 7.94 0.56 23.21
C LEU A 175 7.88 1.69 24.25
N HIS A 176 7.04 2.70 24.04
CA HIS A 176 6.97 3.93 24.84
C HIS A 176 8.30 4.70 24.96
N VAL A 177 9.12 4.67 23.91
CA VAL A 177 10.43 5.34 23.90
C VAL A 177 10.40 6.67 23.17
N GLN A 178 11.24 7.60 23.62
CA GLN A 178 11.49 8.91 23.05
C GLN A 178 12.92 9.00 22.49
N ILE A 179 13.21 10.10 21.78
CA ILE A 179 14.54 10.33 21.23
C ILE A 179 15.52 10.55 22.39
N GLY A 180 16.55 9.71 22.45
CA GLY A 180 17.57 9.74 23.50
C GLY A 180 17.47 8.60 24.52
N ASP A 181 16.40 7.80 24.46
CA ASP A 181 16.26 6.63 25.32
C ASP A 181 17.16 5.47 24.85
N GLU A 182 17.58 4.63 25.79
CA GLU A 182 18.39 3.43 25.54
C GLU A 182 17.48 2.22 25.22
N LEU A 183 17.99 1.31 24.38
CA LEU A 183 17.27 0.19 23.76
C LEU A 183 18.10 -1.10 23.72
#